data_AF-A0A7X6ARJ8-F1
#
_entry.id   AF-A0A7X6ARJ8-F1
#
_cell.length_a   1.000
_cell.length_b   1.000
_cell.length_c   1.000
_cell.angle_alpha   90.00
_cell.angle_beta   90.00
_cell.angle_gamma   90.00
#
_symmetry.space_group_name_H-M   'P 1'
#
loop_
_entity.id
_entity.type
_entity.pdbx_description
1 polymer ?
#
loop_
_entity_poly.entity_id
_entity_poly.type
_entity_poly.pdbx_seq_one_letter_code
_entity_poly.pdbx_strand_id
1 'polypeptide(L)' 'ALVAVSAPTALAAATAERAGMQLAGFARDGALTIYVD' A
#
# COMPACT_ATOMS: atom_id res chain seq x y z
N ALA A 1 -5.08 -6.60 -4.35
CA ALA A 1 -3.93 -6.00 -3.64
C ALA A 1 -3.11 -5.14 -4.60
N LEU A 2 -2.71 -3.95 -4.18
CA LEU A 2 -1.81 -3.03 -4.90
C LEU A 2 -0.48 -2.94 -4.14
N VAL A 3 0.65 -3.09 -4.84
CA VAL A 3 1.99 -3.09 -4.24
C VAL A 3 2.87 -2.06 -4.92
N ALA A 4 3.39 -1.11 -4.15
CA ALA A 4 4.30 -0.08 -4.61
C ALA A 4 5.74 -0.34 -4.14
N VAL A 5 6.71 -0.15 -5.04
CA VAL A 5 8.15 -0.23 -4.71
C VAL A 5 8.59 0.97 -3.87
N SER A 6 7.89 2.10 -3.97
CA SER A 6 8.16 3.36 -3.25
C SER A 6 7.12 3.65 -2.16
N ALA A 7 7.24 4.83 -1.54
CA ALA A 7 6.32 5.30 -0.50
C ALA A 7 4.96 5.70 -1.10
N PRO A 8 3.84 5.16 -0.59
CA PRO A 8 2.51 5.68 -0.91
C PRO A 8 2.24 6.99 -0.16
N THR A 9 1.33 7.81 -0.70
CA THR A 9 0.86 9.03 -0.03
C THR A 9 -0.29 8.73 0.93
N ALA A 10 -0.54 9.61 1.89
CA ALA A 10 -1.68 9.48 2.82
C ALA A 10 -3.03 9.39 2.08
N LEU A 11 -3.20 10.15 0.99
CA LEU A 11 -4.40 10.08 0.15
C LEU A 11 -4.56 8.73 -0.54
N ALA A 12 -3.46 8.10 -0.98
CA ALA A 12 -3.49 6.77 -1.58
C ALA A 12 -3.98 5.72 -0.57
N ALA A 13 -3.50 5.77 0.68
CA ALA A 13 -3.96 4.89 1.75
C ALA A 13 -5.46 5.07 2.04
N ALA A 14 -5.92 6.31 2.24
CA ALA A 14 -7.34 6.60 2.47
C ALA A 14 -8.25 6.17 1.29
N THR A 15 -7.73 6.21 0.06
CA THR A 15 -8.46 5.75 -1.13
C THR A 15 -8.54 4.23 -1.16
N ALA A 16 -7.45 3.54 -0.82
CA ALA A 16 -7.39 2.09 -0.75
C ALA A 16 -8.35 1.53 0.31
N GLU A 17 -8.43 2.16 1.50
CA GLU A 17 -9.43 1.81 2.54
C GLU A 17 -10.87 1.91 2.02
N ARG A 18 -11.22 3.05 1.40
CA ARG A 18 -12.57 3.26 0.86
C ARG A 18 -12.92 2.31 -0.27
N ALA A 19 -11.91 1.88 -1.02
CA ALA A 19 -12.06 0.92 -2.10
C ALA A 19 -12.08 -0.54 -1.62
N GLY A 20 -11.86 -0.81 -0.33
CA GLY A 20 -11.70 -2.18 0.19
C GLY A 20 -10.52 -2.90 -0.46
N MET A 21 -9.46 -2.16 -0.77
CA MET A 21 -8.30 -2.66 -1.50
C MET A 21 -7.06 -2.68 -0.59
N GLN A 22 -6.46 -3.85 -0.44
CA GLN A 22 -5.17 -3.99 0.22
C GLN A 22 -4.09 -3.15 -0.47
N LEU A 23 -3.32 -2.39 0.29
CA LEU A 23 -2.23 -1.54 -0.17
C LEU A 23 -0.94 -1.84 0.59
N ALA A 24 0.12 -2.14 -0.15
CA ALA A 24 1.48 -2.29 0.36
C ALA A 24 2.45 -1.30 -0.30
N GLY A 25 3.44 -0.83 0.47
CA GLY A 25 4.49 0.08 0.00
C GLY A 25 5.90 -0.40 0.37
N PHE A 26 6.91 0.28 -0.17
CA PHE A 26 8.33 -0.04 0.03
C PHE A 26 8.69 -1.51 -0.27
N ALA A 27 8.04 -2.12 -1.27
CA ALA A 27 8.30 -3.50 -1.62
C ALA A 27 9.73 -3.68 -2.17
N ARG A 28 10.57 -4.43 -1.46
CA ARG A 28 11.96 -4.74 -1.83
C ARG A 28 12.44 -6.01 -1.12
N ASP A 29 13.21 -6.83 -1.83
CA ASP A 29 13.90 -8.01 -1.28
C ASP A 29 13.02 -8.94 -0.43
N GLY A 30 11.80 -9.22 -0.92
CA GLY A 30 10.82 -10.08 -0.22
C GLY A 30 10.14 -9.44 0.99
N ALA A 31 10.44 -8.19 1.32
CA ALA A 31 9.79 -7.41 2.36
C ALA A 31 8.85 -6.33 1.76
N LEU A 32 7.82 -5.97 2.51
CA LEU A 32 6.92 -4.85 2.22
C LEU A 32 6.31 -4.33 3.54
N THR A 33 5.72 -3.14 3.48
CA THR A 33 4.91 -2.59 4.56
C THR A 33 3.45 -2.55 4.13
N ILE A 34 2.57 -3.18 4.90
CA ILE A 34 1.12 -3.10 4.72
C ILE A 34 0.65 -1.74 5.26
N TYR A 35 -0.07 -0.98 4.44
CA TYR A 35 -0.73 0.27 4.83
C TYR A 35 -2.24 0.10 4.99
N VAL A 36 -2.84 -0.78 4.19
CA VAL A 36 -4.26 -1.16 4.25
C VAL A 36 -4.36 -2.66 3.99
N ASP A 37 -5.16 -3.37 4.78
CA ASP A 37 -5.41 -4.81 4.67
C ASP A 37 -6.57 -5.11 3.68
#